data_AF-A0A9P6XVQ0-F1
#
_entry.id   AF-A0A9P6XVQ0-F1
#
_cell.length_a   1.000
_cell.length_b   1.000
_cell.length_c   1.000
_cell.angle_alpha   90.00
_cell.angle_beta   90.00
_cell.angle_gamma   90.00
#
_symmetry.space_group_name_H-M   'P 1'
#
loop_
_entity.id
_entity.type
_entity.pdbx_description
1 polymer ?
#
loop_
_entity_poly.entity_id
_entity_poly.type
_entity_poly.pdbx_seq_one_letter_code
_entity_poly.pdbx_strand_id
1 'polypeptide(L)'
;MDQQIESLQQELVDIAALKAGIRWREHGEKSAGYLKRIHQVRTVEQSINFLQDPTSGLTVSSRTQLMEVSQAFYQELYSVDPVDEHDIDCYLQDITDLPQLNEDDCRYLISPITIEEIIEHSHR
;
A
#
# COMPACT_ATOMS: atom_id res chain seq x y z
N MET A 1 -9.56 6.87 -61.64
CA MET A 1 -10.97 6.55 -61.34
C MET A 1 -11.08 5.89 -59.97
N ASP A 2 -10.21 4.92 -59.66
CA ASP A 2 -10.27 4.17 -58.38
C ASP A 2 -10.04 5.01 -57.12
N GLN A 3 -9.14 6.00 -57.14
CA GLN A 3 -8.91 6.89 -55.97
C GLN A 3 -10.14 7.71 -55.55
N GLN A 4 -10.98 8.10 -56.51
CA GLN A 4 -12.21 8.84 -56.19
C GLN A 4 -13.24 7.93 -55.54
N ILE A 5 -13.28 6.66 -55.96
CA ILE A 5 -14.16 5.65 -55.38
C ILE A 5 -13.69 5.31 -53.95
N GLU A 6 -12.38 5.15 -53.75
CA GLU A 6 -11.78 4.90 -52.43
C GLU A 6 -12.05 6.04 -51.45
N SER A 7 -11.87 7.29 -51.88
CA SER A 7 -12.16 8.47 -51.05
C SER A 7 -13.63 8.54 -50.62
N LEU A 8 -14.56 8.25 -51.54
CA LEU A 8 -15.99 8.26 -51.24
C LEU A 8 -16.38 7.11 -50.30
N GLN A 9 -15.76 5.93 -50.48
CA GLN A 9 -15.98 4.80 -49.59
C GLN A 9 -15.47 5.10 -48.18
N GLN A 10 -14.30 5.75 -48.07
CA GLN A 10 -13.74 6.16 -46.78
C GLN A 10 -14.65 7.18 -46.07
N GLU A 11 -15.14 8.21 -46.78
CA GLU A 11 -16.07 9.19 -46.20
C GLU A 11 -17.37 8.54 -45.71
N LEU A 12 -17.92 7.58 -46.46
CA LEU A 12 -19.14 6.87 -46.05
C LEU A 12 -18.93 6.03 -44.79
N VAL A 13 -17.77 5.37 -44.67
CA VAL A 13 -17.36 4.63 -43.48
C VAL A 13 -17.23 5.56 -42.28
N ASP A 14 -16.60 6.72 -42.47
CA ASP A 14 -16.40 7.70 -41.39
C ASP A 14 -17.74 8.29 -40.93
N ILE A 15 -18.64 8.63 -41.85
CA ILE A 15 -19.99 9.11 -41.52
C ILE A 15 -20.81 8.03 -40.81
N ALA A 16 -20.72 6.77 -41.24
CA ALA A 16 -21.42 5.66 -40.59
C ALA A 16 -20.89 5.41 -39.17
N ALA A 17 -19.56 5.47 -38.99
CA ALA A 17 -18.93 5.37 -37.67
C ALA A 17 -19.37 6.51 -36.74
N LEU A 18 -19.37 7.76 -37.23
CA LEU A 18 -19.83 8.93 -36.48
C LEU A 18 -21.31 8.79 -36.08
N LYS A 19 -22.19 8.38 -37.00
CA LYS A 19 -23.62 8.18 -36.72
C LYS A 19 -23.88 7.05 -35.73
N ALA A 20 -23.08 6.00 -35.76
CA ALA A 20 -23.17 4.88 -34.82
C ALA A 20 -22.62 5.23 -33.41
N GLY A 21 -22.14 6.47 -33.19
CA GLY A 21 -21.46 6.86 -31.96
C GLY A 21 -20.13 6.13 -31.76
N ILE A 22 -19.60 5.50 -32.82
CA ILE A 22 -18.28 4.87 -32.86
C ILE A 22 -17.28 6.00 -33.09
N ARG A 23 -17.08 6.80 -32.04
CA ARG A 23 -15.99 7.78 -32.01
C ARG A 23 -14.69 6.99 -31.91
N TRP A 24 -13.80 7.22 -32.86
CA TRP A 24 -12.58 6.45 -33.09
C TRP A 24 -11.80 6.23 -31.77
N ARG A 25 -11.63 4.94 -31.42
CA ARG A 25 -11.04 4.46 -30.15
C ARG A 25 -9.55 4.78 -30.00
N GLU A 26 -8.91 5.40 -30.98
CA GLU A 26 -7.45 5.41 -31.11
C GLU A 26 -6.75 6.60 -30.44
N HIS A 27 -7.49 7.51 -29.78
CA HIS A 27 -6.92 8.64 -29.02
C HIS A 27 -7.36 8.66 -27.57
N GLY A 28 -7.17 7.53 -26.86
CA GLY A 28 -7.11 7.54 -25.40
C GLY A 28 -8.36 8.03 -24.66
N GLU A 29 -9.53 8.08 -25.29
CA GLU A 29 -10.78 8.40 -24.62
C GLU A 29 -11.18 7.25 -23.70
N LYS A 30 -10.82 7.38 -22.42
CA LYS A 30 -11.52 6.64 -21.36
C LYS A 30 -12.92 7.23 -21.29
N SER A 31 -13.89 6.58 -21.94
CA SER A 31 -15.30 7.00 -21.92
C SER A 31 -15.69 7.53 -20.54
N ALA A 32 -16.14 8.78 -20.45
CA ALA A 32 -16.43 9.41 -19.16
C ALA A 32 -17.48 8.59 -18.36
N GLY A 33 -18.42 7.95 -19.06
CA GLY A 33 -19.38 7.01 -18.46
C GLY A 33 -18.73 5.72 -17.96
N TYR A 34 -17.77 5.16 -18.72
CA TYR A 34 -16.98 4.03 -18.27
C TYR A 34 -16.14 4.38 -17.04
N LEU A 35 -15.44 5.51 -17.05
CA LEU A 35 -14.67 6.00 -15.91
C LEU A 35 -15.53 6.21 -14.68
N LYS A 36 -16.70 6.83 -14.83
CA LYS A 36 -17.66 7.01 -13.74
C LYS A 36 -18.11 5.67 -13.16
N ARG A 37 -18.45 4.70 -14.03
CA ARG A 37 -18.86 3.35 -13.61
C ARG A 37 -17.74 2.62 -12.88
N ILE A 38 -16.53 2.65 -13.42
CA ILE A 38 -15.34 2.06 -12.78
C ILE A 38 -15.04 2.73 -11.44
N HIS A 39 -15.13 4.06 -11.35
CA HIS A 39 -14.95 4.78 -10.10
C HIS A 39 -16.00 4.36 -9.06
N GLN A 40 -17.27 4.25 -9.46
CA GLN A 40 -18.35 3.80 -8.56
C GLN A 40 -18.10 2.38 -8.05
N VAL A 41 -17.77 1.44 -8.94
CA VAL A 41 -17.44 0.06 -8.57
C VAL A 41 -16.28 0.04 -7.59
N ARG A 42 -15.17 0.71 -7.92
CA ARG A 42 -13.98 0.77 -7.06
C ARG A 42 -14.26 1.44 -5.71
N THR A 43 -15.07 2.49 -5.68
CA THR A 43 -15.43 3.18 -4.43
C THR A 43 -16.10 2.21 -3.45
N VAL A 44 -16.98 1.34 -3.95
CA VAL A 44 -17.65 0.33 -3.13
C VAL A 44 -16.68 -0.78 -2.72
N GLU A 45 -15.90 -1.31 -3.67
CA GLU A 45 -14.93 -2.39 -3.42
C GLU A 45 -13.79 -1.99 -2.48
N GLN A 46 -13.35 -0.73 -2.53
CA GLN A 46 -12.28 -0.19 -1.70
C GLN A 46 -12.78 0.40 -0.37
N SER A 47 -14.09 0.31 -0.10
CA SER A 47 -14.67 0.73 1.16
C SER A 47 -14.94 -0.46 2.06
N ILE A 48 -14.56 -0.34 3.33
CA ILE A 48 -15.01 -1.26 4.38
C ILE A 48 -16.44 -0.86 4.76
N ASN A 49 -17.41 -1.72 4.42
CA ASN A 49 -18.83 -1.46 4.69
C ASN A 49 -19.29 -2.00 6.05
N PHE A 50 -18.60 -3.03 6.54
CA PHE A 50 -18.96 -3.73 7.77
C PHE A 50 -17.70 -4.18 8.51
N LEU A 51 -17.72 -4.07 9.83
CA LEU A 51 -16.72 -4.67 10.72
C LEU A 51 -17.44 -5.39 11.86
N GLN A 52 -16.79 -6.40 12.42
CA GLN A 52 -17.26 -7.02 13.65
C GLN A 52 -16.51 -6.38 14.81
N ASP A 53 -17.25 -5.88 15.80
CA ASP A 53 -16.66 -5.42 17.05
C ASP A 53 -16.17 -6.64 17.86
N PRO A 54 -14.87 -6.73 18.18
CA PRO A 54 -14.31 -7.87 18.91
C PRO A 54 -14.84 -7.97 20.34
N THR A 55 -15.30 -6.87 20.95
CA THR A 55 -15.76 -6.85 22.34
C THR A 55 -17.20 -7.30 22.47
N SER A 56 -18.08 -6.78 21.61
CA SER A 56 -19.52 -7.09 21.65
C SER A 56 -19.92 -8.24 20.72
N GLY A 57 -19.07 -8.60 19.76
CA GLY A 57 -19.34 -9.59 18.71
C GLY A 57 -20.32 -9.11 17.64
N LEU A 58 -20.81 -7.87 17.72
CA LEU A 58 -21.82 -7.31 16.82
C LEU A 58 -21.19 -6.77 15.53
N THR A 59 -21.91 -6.90 14.41
CA THR A 59 -21.52 -6.28 13.15
C THR A 59 -21.96 -4.82 13.12
N VAL A 60 -21.01 -3.92 12.93
CA VAL A 60 -21.23 -2.48 12.77
C VAL A 60 -21.12 -2.07 11.31
N SER A 61 -21.86 -1.03 10.92
CA SER A 61 -21.91 -0.52 9.54
C SER A 61 -21.91 1.01 9.43
N SER A 62 -22.19 1.70 10.54
CA SER A 62 -22.09 3.17 10.58
C SER A 62 -20.63 3.59 10.50
N ARG A 63 -20.32 4.65 9.75
CA ARG A 63 -18.96 5.16 9.59
C ARG A 63 -18.30 5.51 10.93
N THR A 64 -19.05 6.06 11.88
CA THR A 64 -18.53 6.38 13.22
C THR A 64 -18.12 5.10 13.95
N GLN A 65 -18.99 4.09 13.95
CA GLN A 65 -18.73 2.80 14.59
C GLN A 65 -17.57 2.05 13.91
N LEU A 66 -17.50 2.07 12.58
CA LEU A 66 -16.40 1.47 11.83
C LEU A 66 -15.06 2.10 12.22
N MET A 67 -15.02 3.42 12.42
CA MET A 67 -13.82 4.14 12.85
C MET A 67 -13.43 3.79 14.28
N GLU A 68 -14.40 3.79 15.21
CA GLU A 68 -14.17 3.45 16.62
C GLU A 68 -13.63 2.02 16.78
N VAL A 69 -14.26 1.04 16.11
CA VAL A 69 -13.81 -0.36 16.12
C VAL A 69 -12.43 -0.50 15.50
N SER A 70 -12.16 0.16 14.37
CA SER A 70 -10.85 0.12 13.72
C SER A 70 -9.76 0.72 14.61
N GLN A 71 -10.05 1.87 15.24
CA GLN A 71 -9.13 2.53 16.14
C GLN A 71 -8.79 1.64 17.33
N ALA A 72 -9.81 1.07 18.00
CA ALA A 72 -9.61 0.18 19.13
C ALA A 72 -8.74 -1.02 18.75
N PHE A 73 -9.04 -1.66 17.61
CA PHE A 73 -8.26 -2.79 17.10
C PHE A 73 -6.79 -2.43 16.86
N TYR A 74 -6.51 -1.34 16.14
CA TYR A 74 -5.12 -0.96 15.87
C TYR A 74 -4.40 -0.44 17.11
N GLN A 75 -5.12 0.19 18.03
CA GLN A 75 -4.54 0.62 19.30
C GLN A 75 -4.08 -0.57 20.14
N GLU A 76 -4.84 -1.67 20.15
CA GLU A 76 -4.44 -2.93 20.79
C GLU A 76 -3.28 -3.59 20.03
N LEU A 77 -3.37 -3.71 18.70
CA LEU A 77 -2.33 -4.36 17.89
C LEU A 77 -0.96 -3.68 17.99
N TYR A 78 -0.95 -2.36 18.13
CA TYR A 78 0.28 -1.57 18.30
C TYR A 78 0.56 -1.19 19.75
N SER A 79 -0.22 -1.71 20.71
CA SER A 79 0.15 -1.60 22.12
C SER A 79 1.34 -2.52 22.40
N VAL A 80 2.23 -2.05 23.28
CA VAL A 80 3.38 -2.85 23.71
C VAL A 80 2.86 -3.94 24.63
N ASP A 81 3.19 -5.20 24.34
CA ASP A 81 2.94 -6.30 25.26
C ASP A 81 3.67 -6.00 26.58
N PRO A 82 2.96 -5.91 27.72
CA PRO A 82 3.61 -5.65 28.99
C PRO A 82 4.52 -6.83 29.32
N VAL A 83 5.80 -6.54 29.51
CA VAL A 83 6.79 -7.52 30.00
C VAL A 83 6.92 -7.34 31.50
N ASP A 84 6.90 -8.43 32.25
CA ASP A 84 7.13 -8.40 33.70
C ASP A 84 8.59 -7.98 33.97
N GLU A 85 8.79 -7.04 34.91
CA GLU A 85 10.14 -6.64 35.32
C GLU A 85 10.97 -7.82 35.83
N HIS A 86 10.33 -8.82 36.44
CA HIS A 86 10.99 -10.05 36.88
C HIS A 86 11.54 -10.87 35.71
N ASP A 87 10.80 -10.95 34.61
CA ASP A 87 11.27 -11.67 33.41
C ASP A 87 12.48 -10.97 32.79
N ILE A 88 12.52 -9.64 32.84
CA ILE A 88 13.67 -8.84 32.42
C ILE A 88 14.88 -9.16 33.32
N ASP A 89 14.71 -9.15 34.64
CA ASP A 89 15.78 -9.44 35.59
C ASP A 89 16.33 -10.87 35.43
N CYS A 90 15.45 -11.85 35.24
CA CYS A 90 15.83 -13.24 34.95
C CYS A 90 16.64 -13.34 33.65
N TYR A 91 16.16 -12.70 32.58
CA TYR A 91 16.88 -12.67 31.31
C TYR A 91 18.27 -12.03 31.45
N LEU A 92 18.36 -10.90 32.18
CA LEU A 92 19.64 -10.22 32.42
C LEU A 92 20.62 -11.07 33.23
N GLN A 93 20.12 -11.81 34.23
CA GLN A 93 20.95 -12.76 34.99
C GLN A 93 21.49 -13.89 34.10
N ASP A 94 20.65 -14.45 33.24
CA ASP A 94 21.03 -15.55 32.33
C ASP A 94 22.12 -15.14 31.32
N ILE A 95 22.16 -13.87 30.91
CA ILE A 95 23.16 -13.37 29.96
C ILE A 95 24.41 -12.77 30.62
N THR A 96 24.45 -12.68 31.96
CA THR A 96 25.56 -12.00 32.66
C THR A 96 26.91 -12.69 32.43
N ASP A 97 26.90 -14.01 32.22
CA ASP A 97 28.09 -14.82 31.96
C ASP A 97 28.55 -14.79 30.49
N LEU A 98 27.83 -14.09 29.61
CA LEU A 98 28.24 -13.97 28.21
C LEU A 98 29.47 -13.06 28.06
N PRO A 99 30.34 -13.32 27.05
CA PRO A 99 31.44 -12.43 26.74
C PRO A 99 30.93 -11.00 26.47
N GLN A 100 31.39 -10.05 27.28
CA GLN A 100 31.06 -8.64 27.12
C GLN A 100 32.10 -7.95 26.23
N LEU A 101 31.63 -7.01 25.41
CA LEU A 101 32.51 -6.14 24.64
C LEU A 101 33.33 -5.28 25.61
N ASN A 102 34.60 -5.09 25.30
CA ASN A 102 35.40 -4.12 26.03
C ASN A 102 34.98 -2.68 25.63
N GLU A 103 35.45 -1.70 26.40
CA GLU A 103 35.07 -0.30 26.19
C GLU A 103 35.58 0.25 24.85
N ASP A 104 36.70 -0.27 24.34
CA ASP A 104 37.27 0.13 23.05
C ASP A 104 36.44 -0.38 21.87
N ASP A 105 36.02 -1.63 21.91
CA ASP A 105 35.15 -2.27 20.92
C ASP A 105 33.77 -1.60 20.92
N CYS A 106 33.23 -1.29 22.11
CA CYS A 106 32.00 -0.51 22.24
C CYS A 106 32.14 0.86 21.55
N ARG A 107 33.24 1.58 21.83
CA ARG A 107 33.52 2.89 21.20
C ARG A 107 33.66 2.79 19.69
N TYR A 108 34.30 1.73 19.19
CA TYR A 108 34.45 1.49 17.77
C TYR A 108 33.10 1.23 17.08
N LEU A 109 32.25 0.36 17.66
CA LEU A 109 30.97 -0.03 17.06
C LEU A 109 29.94 1.10 17.00
N ILE A 110 29.99 2.06 17.93
CA ILE A 110 29.11 3.24 17.92
C ILE A 110 29.70 4.42 17.12
N SER A 111 30.95 4.30 16.64
CA SER A 111 31.57 5.35 15.86
C SER A 111 30.93 5.46 14.47
N PRO A 112 30.83 6.67 13.88
CA PRO A 112 30.34 6.82 12.52
C PRO A 112 31.22 6.08 11.52
N ILE A 113 30.58 5.36 10.59
CA ILE A 113 31.27 4.66 9.49
C ILE A 113 32.05 5.67 8.65
N THR A 114 33.34 5.38 8.41
CA THR A 114 34.24 6.23 7.62
C THR A 114 34.22 5.88 6.14
N ILE A 115 34.66 6.80 5.28
CA ILE A 115 34.73 6.58 3.84
C ILE A 115 35.79 5.51 3.52
N GLU A 116 36.90 5.50 4.26
CA GLU A 116 37.98 4.54 4.14
C GLU A 116 37.49 3.10 4.41
N GLU A 117 36.70 2.88 5.46
CA GLU A 117 36.08 1.58 5.77
C GLU A 117 35.14 1.11 4.64
N ILE A 118 34.35 2.01 4.05
CA ILE A 118 33.47 1.69 2.93
C ILE A 118 34.30 1.25 1.71
N ILE A 119 35.38 1.96 1.41
CA ILE A 119 36.27 1.63 0.29
C ILE A 119 36.94 0.28 0.52
N GLU A 120 37.48 0.03 1.71
CA GLU A 120 38.13 -1.23 2.07
C GLU A 120 37.19 -2.44 1.95
N HIS A 121 35.95 -2.31 2.40
CA HIS A 121 34.94 -3.38 2.29
C HIS A 121 34.33 -3.53 0.90
N SER A 122 34.41 -2.53 0.02
CA SER A 122 33.88 -2.60 -1.36
C SER A 122 34.75 -3.43 -2.31
N HIS A 123 36.00 -3.72 -1.94
CA HIS A 123 36.95 -4.51 -2.74
C HIS A 123 36.97 -6.01 -2.37
N ARG A 124 36.05 -6.44 -1.50
CA ARG A 124 35.88 -7.83 -1.06
C ARG A 124 34.71 -8.50 -1.76
#